data_AF-A0A7S2WZ45-F1
#
_entry.id   AF-A0A7S2WZ45-F1
#
_cell.length_a   1.000
_cell.length_b   1.000
_cell.length_c   1.000
_cell.angle_alpha   90.00
_cell.angle_beta   90.00
_cell.angle_gamma   90.00
#
_symmetry.space_group_name_H-M   'P 1'
#
loop_
_entity.id
_entity.type
_entity.pdbx_description
1 polymer ?
#
loop_
_entity_poly.entity_id
_entity_poly.type
_entity_poly.pdbx_seq_one_letter_code
_entity_poly.pdbx_strand_id
1 'polypeptide(L)'
;MKLQGSWSGSHLGIGEELNIVVSSGAKTGDGARSLDGKEVWTISDKSENKALVRHPGRLVTGTKLSAATRCTRQAVLDEKVQNGFGYNPPAVLGNLKHEMIQRSMVRNTWTKKFFLEQI
;
A
#
# COMPACT_ATOMS: atom_id res chain seq x y z
N MET A 1 -17.14 -8.99 14.27
CA MET A 1 -15.68 -8.83 14.22
C MET A 1 -15.20 -8.26 15.56
N LYS A 2 -14.04 -8.68 16.06
CA LYS A 2 -13.42 -8.19 17.29
C LYS A 2 -12.01 -7.68 16.97
N LEU A 3 -11.74 -6.43 17.31
CA LEU A 3 -10.42 -5.80 17.17
C LEU A 3 -9.75 -5.74 18.55
N GLN A 4 -8.46 -6.05 18.60
CA GLN A 4 -7.69 -6.10 19.85
C GLN A 4 -6.31 -5.48 19.66
N GLY A 5 -5.70 -5.02 20.77
CA GLY A 5 -4.37 -4.40 20.73
C GLY A 5 -4.40 -3.05 20.02
N SER A 6 -3.39 -2.73 19.21
CA SER A 6 -3.33 -1.46 18.47
C SER A 6 -4.53 -1.27 17.51
N TRP A 7 -5.14 -2.36 17.05
CA TRP A 7 -6.30 -2.34 16.16
C TRP A 7 -7.58 -1.82 16.83
N SER A 8 -7.70 -1.85 18.17
CA SER A 8 -8.90 -1.34 18.84
C SER A 8 -9.00 0.20 18.80
N GLY A 9 -7.88 0.90 18.55
CA GLY A 9 -7.85 2.34 18.35
C GLY A 9 -8.22 2.79 16.93
N SER A 10 -8.59 1.86 16.04
CA SER A 10 -8.97 2.20 14.68
C SER A 10 -10.30 2.97 14.64
N HIS A 11 -10.29 4.14 13.99
CA HIS A 11 -11.48 4.94 13.76
C HIS A 11 -12.34 4.31 12.66
N LEU A 12 -13.13 3.29 13.01
CA LEU A 12 -14.09 2.65 12.13
C LEU A 12 -15.50 3.20 12.39
N GLY A 13 -16.15 3.66 11.33
CA GLY A 13 -17.52 4.16 11.37
C GLY A 13 -18.55 3.06 11.09
N ILE A 14 -19.80 3.29 11.52
CA ILE A 14 -20.93 2.45 11.09
C ILE A 14 -21.18 2.70 9.60
N GLY A 15 -21.37 1.62 8.83
CA GLY A 15 -21.64 1.69 7.39
C GLY A 15 -20.39 1.76 6.50
N GLU A 16 -19.18 1.66 7.06
CA GLU A 16 -17.95 1.58 6.26
C GLU A 16 -17.76 0.19 5.66
N GLU A 17 -17.27 0.16 4.42
CA GLU A 17 -16.89 -1.08 3.75
C GLU A 17 -15.48 -1.51 4.18
N LEU A 18 -15.36 -2.76 4.61
CA LEU A 18 -14.12 -3.37 5.06
C LEU A 18 -13.84 -4.65 4.26
N ASN A 19 -12.56 -4.89 3.98
CA ASN A 19 -12.08 -6.13 3.41
C ASN A 19 -11.09 -6.79 4.40
N ILE A 20 -11.32 -8.05 4.74
CA ILE A 20 -10.42 -8.84 5.59
C ILE A 20 -9.59 -9.72 4.67
N VAL A 21 -8.29 -9.44 4.61
CA VAL A 21 -7.35 -10.23 3.82
C VAL A 21 -6.74 -11.30 4.71
N VAL A 22 -6.80 -12.54 4.25
CA VAL A 22 -6.24 -13.71 4.94
C VAL A 22 -5.25 -14.39 3.99
N SER A 23 -4.01 -14.60 4.41
CA SER A 23 -3.01 -15.28 3.57
C SER A 23 -3.29 -16.79 3.49
N SER A 24 -2.91 -17.42 2.37
CA SER A 24 -3.19 -18.84 2.04
C SER A 24 -2.60 -19.88 3.01
N GLY A 25 -1.89 -19.47 4.06
CA GLY A 25 -1.37 -20.33 5.13
C GLY A 25 -2.10 -20.20 6.47
N ALA A 26 -3.10 -19.32 6.58
CA ALA A 26 -3.86 -19.16 7.81
C ALA A 26 -4.75 -20.40 8.04
N LYS A 27 -4.59 -21.06 9.19
CA LYS A 27 -5.48 -22.15 9.57
C LYS A 27 -6.89 -21.60 9.75
N THR A 28 -7.89 -22.24 9.16
CA THR A 28 -9.32 -21.88 9.23
C THR A 28 -9.82 -21.74 10.68
N GLY A 29 -9.14 -22.36 11.66
CA GLY A 29 -9.41 -22.26 13.10
C GLY A 29 -8.91 -20.99 13.80
N ASP A 30 -8.08 -20.16 13.17
CA ASP A 30 -7.71 -18.85 13.73
C ASP A 30 -8.76 -17.79 13.40
N GLY A 31 -9.65 -18.05 12.43
CA GLY A 31 -10.55 -17.10 11.82
C GLY A 31 -11.76 -16.74 12.68
N ALA A 32 -12.42 -17.71 13.31
CA ALA A 32 -13.64 -17.47 14.07
C ALA A 32 -13.71 -18.34 15.32
N ARG A 33 -13.60 -17.72 16.50
CA ARG A 33 -14.03 -18.40 17.73
C ARG A 33 -15.56 -18.30 17.80
N SER A 34 -16.22 -19.46 17.89
CA SER A 34 -17.65 -19.54 18.15
C SER A 34 -17.92 -18.99 19.54
N LEU A 35 -18.55 -17.82 19.60
CA LEU A 35 -19.24 -17.32 20.78
C LEU A 35 -20.73 -17.40 20.43
N ASP A 36 -21.49 -18.20 21.18
CA ASP A 36 -22.93 -18.45 20.91
C ASP A 36 -23.26 -18.95 19.50
N GLY A 37 -22.43 -19.85 18.93
CA GLY A 37 -22.72 -20.46 17.63
C GLY A 37 -22.49 -19.54 16.42
N LYS A 38 -21.96 -18.33 16.63
CA LYS A 38 -21.67 -17.37 15.56
C LYS A 38 -20.16 -17.25 15.33
N GLU A 39 -19.76 -17.36 14.06
CA GLU A 39 -18.36 -17.16 13.67
C GLU A 39 -17.94 -15.70 13.85
N VAL A 40 -17.01 -15.43 14.78
CA VAL A 40 -16.51 -14.07 15.05
C VAL A 40 -15.06 -13.91 14.64
N TRP A 41 -14.84 -13.13 13.57
CA TRP A 41 -13.50 -12.72 13.13
C TRP A 41 -12.76 -11.87 14.17
N THR A 42 -11.58 -12.33 14.60
CA THR A 42 -10.70 -11.57 15.51
C THR A 42 -9.44 -11.12 14.77
N ILE A 43 -9.11 -9.83 14.88
CA ILE A 43 -7.87 -9.21 14.38
C ILE A 43 -7.15 -8.56 15.56
N SER A 44 -5.87 -8.86 15.70
CA SER A 44 -5.01 -8.39 16.78
C SER A 44 -3.58 -8.18 16.28
N ASP A 45 -2.74 -7.53 17.09
CA ASP A 45 -1.32 -7.33 16.78
C ASP A 45 -0.53 -8.63 16.56
N LYS A 46 -1.06 -9.76 17.06
CA LYS A 46 -0.48 -11.10 16.90
C LYS A 46 -0.98 -11.84 15.65
N SER A 47 -1.85 -11.20 14.86
CA SER A 47 -2.40 -11.82 13.66
C SER A 47 -1.40 -11.71 12.51
N GLU A 48 -0.47 -12.66 12.41
CA GLU A 48 0.61 -12.63 11.39
C GLU A 48 0.10 -12.82 9.95
N ASN A 49 -1.10 -13.40 9.78
CA ASN A 49 -1.65 -13.78 8.48
C ASN A 49 -2.97 -13.08 8.14
N LYS A 50 -3.29 -11.98 8.83
CA LYS A 50 -4.53 -11.23 8.61
C LYS A 50 -4.26 -9.74 8.53
N ALA A 51 -4.93 -9.09 7.58
CA ALA A 51 -4.95 -7.64 7.49
C ALA A 51 -6.39 -7.15 7.35
N LEU A 52 -6.68 -6.00 7.95
CA LEU A 52 -7.92 -5.27 7.76
C LEU A 52 -7.68 -4.12 6.79
N VAL A 53 -8.38 -4.13 5.66
CA VAL A 53 -8.35 -3.06 4.68
C VAL A 53 -9.66 -2.28 4.78
N ARG A 54 -9.56 -0.98 5.04
CA ARG A 54 -10.70 -0.07 5.13
C ARG A 54 -10.88 0.65 3.79
N HIS A 55 -12.13 0.81 3.33
CA HIS A 55 -12.47 1.43 2.04
C HIS A 55 -11.71 0.78 0.86
N PRO A 56 -11.91 -0.51 0.57
CA PRO A 56 -11.14 -1.24 -0.44
C PRO A 56 -11.25 -0.64 -1.86
N GLY A 57 -12.30 0.11 -2.16
CA GLY A 57 -12.43 0.86 -3.42
C GLY A 57 -11.50 2.07 -3.55
N ARG A 58 -10.80 2.47 -2.48
CA ARG A 58 -9.84 3.59 -2.50
C ARG A 58 -8.42 3.03 -2.64
N LEU A 59 -7.86 3.17 -3.83
CA LEU A 59 -6.49 2.75 -4.12
C LEU A 59 -5.51 3.87 -3.75
N VAL A 60 -4.52 3.55 -2.92
CA VAL A 60 -3.44 4.46 -2.53
C VAL A 60 -2.12 3.87 -3.01
N THR A 61 -1.25 4.69 -3.57
CA THR A 61 0.06 4.22 -4.04
C THR A 61 0.99 3.93 -2.86
N GLY A 62 1.88 2.93 -3.01
CA GLY A 62 2.86 2.60 -1.97
C GLY A 62 3.79 3.76 -1.59
N THR A 63 4.14 4.63 -2.55
CA THR A 63 4.95 5.82 -2.29
C THR A 63 4.22 6.84 -1.42
N LYS A 64 2.90 7.01 -1.59
CA LYS A 64 2.09 7.87 -0.73
C LYS A 64 1.93 7.30 0.67
N LEU A 65 1.72 5.98 0.78
CA LEU A 65 1.70 5.29 2.08
C LEU A 65 3.02 5.48 2.83
N SER A 66 4.14 5.35 2.13
CA SER A 66 5.48 5.58 2.70
C SER A 66 5.67 7.03 3.16
N ALA A 67 5.11 8.03 2.46
CA ALA A 67 5.18 9.42 2.92
C ALA A 67 4.30 9.66 4.16
N ALA A 68 3.17 8.95 4.27
CA ALA A 68 2.24 9.08 5.38
C ALA A 68 2.79 8.59 6.72
N THR A 69 3.80 7.71 6.72
CA THR A 69 4.49 7.26 7.96
C THR A 69 5.24 8.40 8.64
N ARG A 70 5.72 9.39 7.87
CA ARG A 70 6.35 10.61 8.39
C ARG A 70 5.31 11.66 8.77
N CYS A 71 4.36 11.93 7.88
CA CYS A 71 3.28 12.90 8.12
C CYS A 71 2.04 12.56 7.29
N THR A 72 1.00 12.06 7.97
CA THR A 72 -0.26 11.67 7.32
C THR A 72 -0.96 12.86 6.65
N ARG A 73 -0.96 14.03 7.30
CA ARG A 73 -1.58 15.25 6.74
C ARG A 73 -0.90 15.67 5.44
N GLN A 74 0.43 15.65 5.40
CA GLN A 74 1.18 16.00 4.21
C GLN A 74 0.86 15.05 3.06
N ALA A 75 0.88 13.73 3.30
CA ALA A 75 0.57 12.74 2.27
C ALA A 75 -0.83 12.94 1.65
N VAL A 76 -1.83 13.24 2.49
CA VAL A 76 -3.20 13.55 2.03
C VAL A 76 -3.26 14.85 1.24
N LEU A 77 -2.54 15.90 1.66
CA LEU A 77 -2.50 17.18 0.94
C LEU A 77 -1.79 17.03 -0.40
N ASP A 78 -0.64 16.34 -0.45
CA ASP A 78 0.11 16.09 -1.68
C ASP A 78 -0.69 15.23 -2.69
N GLU A 79 -1.71 14.50 -2.23
CA GLU A 79 -2.62 13.72 -3.08
C GLU A 79 -3.80 14.57 -3.58
N LYS A 80 -4.46 15.31 -2.69
CA LYS A 80 -5.67 16.10 -3.01
C LYS A 80 -5.34 17.40 -3.74
N VAL A 81 -4.29 18.06 -3.30
CA VAL A 81 -3.78 19.28 -3.90
C VAL A 81 -2.65 18.81 -4.80
N GLN A 82 -3.00 18.45 -6.04
CA GLN A 82 -2.02 18.30 -7.11
C GLN A 82 -1.46 19.68 -7.41
N ASN A 83 -0.61 20.18 -6.52
CA ASN A 83 0.23 21.31 -6.83
C ASN A 83 1.06 20.84 -8.02
N GLY A 84 0.90 21.50 -9.16
CA GLY A 84 1.87 21.45 -10.24
C GLY A 84 3.17 22.00 -9.69
N PHE A 85 3.88 21.18 -8.92
CA PHE A 85 5.18 21.52 -8.39
C PHE A 85 6.03 21.81 -9.61
N GLY A 86 6.47 23.06 -9.70
CA GLY A 86 7.25 23.57 -10.82
C GLY A 86 8.43 22.65 -11.13
N TYR A 87 8.94 22.82 -12.34
CA TYR A 87 10.08 22.08 -12.90
C TYR A 87 11.07 21.58 -11.83
N ASN A 88 11.08 20.25 -11.61
CA ASN A 88 11.98 19.57 -10.67
C ASN A 88 13.03 18.78 -11.48
N PRO A 89 14.16 19.39 -11.85
CA PRO A 89 15.17 18.74 -12.69
C PRO A 89 15.68 17.40 -12.15
N PRO A 90 15.91 17.21 -10.83
CA PRO A 90 16.22 15.90 -10.26
C PRO A 90 15.17 14.82 -10.55
N ALA A 91 13.87 15.15 -10.46
CA ALA A 91 12.80 14.20 -10.75
C ALA A 91 12.77 13.81 -12.24
N VAL A 92 12.98 14.79 -13.14
CA VAL A 92 13.08 14.53 -14.59
C VAL A 92 14.26 13.60 -14.89
N LEU A 93 15.42 13.88 -14.33
CA LEU A 93 16.61 13.04 -14.51
C LEU A 93 16.42 11.64 -13.92
N GLY A 94 15.71 11.52 -12.79
CA GLY A 94 15.33 10.24 -12.22
C GLY A 94 14.45 9.42 -13.17
N ASN A 95 13.42 10.06 -13.74
CA ASN A 95 12.52 9.41 -14.71
C ASN A 95 13.27 8.93 -15.95
N LEU A 96 14.16 9.76 -16.52
CA LEU A 96 14.97 9.39 -17.68
C LEU A 96 15.84 8.15 -17.40
N LYS A 97 16.47 8.10 -16.21
CA LYS A 97 17.27 6.94 -15.80
C LYS A 97 16.42 5.66 -15.66
N HIS A 98 15.25 5.77 -15.04
CA HIS A 98 14.33 4.63 -14.92
C HIS A 98 13.93 4.08 -16.29
N GLU A 99 13.59 4.96 -17.22
CA GLU A 99 13.22 4.57 -18.58
C GLU A 99 14.37 3.89 -19.32
N MET A 100 15.58 4.46 -19.27
CA MET A 100 16.76 3.87 -19.89
C MET A 100 17.01 2.44 -19.39
N ILE A 101 16.93 2.24 -18.07
CA ILE A 101 17.11 0.92 -17.44
C ILE A 101 16.02 -0.05 -17.87
N GLN A 102 14.75 0.38 -17.89
CA GLN A 102 13.62 -0.46 -18.32
C GLN A 102 13.78 -0.91 -19.77
N ARG A 103 14.16 0.00 -20.68
CA ARG A 103 14.41 -0.34 -22.09
C ARG A 103 15.58 -1.33 -22.23
N SER A 104 16.63 -1.17 -21.43
CA SER A 104 17.74 -2.12 -21.37
C SER A 104 17.33 -3.48 -20.88
N MET A 105 16.47 -3.57 -19.86
CA MET A 105 15.94 -4.84 -19.37
C MET A 105 15.13 -5.55 -20.44
N VAL A 106 14.25 -4.85 -21.15
CA VAL A 106 13.40 -5.44 -22.22
C VAL A 106 14.26 -5.98 -23.37
N ARG A 107 15.32 -5.27 -23.76
CA ARG A 107 16.23 -5.69 -24.84
C ARG A 107 17.40 -6.56 -24.37
N ASN A 108 17.47 -6.85 -23.07
CA ASN A 108 18.61 -7.49 -22.40
C ASN A 108 19.99 -6.93 -22.84
N THR A 109 20.08 -5.61 -23.04
CA THR A 109 21.26 -4.95 -23.59
C THR A 109 21.74 -3.85 -22.65
N TRP A 110 22.98 -3.98 -22.17
CA TRP A 110 23.58 -3.12 -21.14
C TRP A 110 24.83 -2.39 -21.63
N THR A 111 24.92 -2.11 -22.93
CA THR A 111 26.11 -1.48 -23.53
C THR A 111 26.03 0.04 -23.44
N LYS A 112 27.19 0.69 -23.32
CA LYS A 112 27.29 2.15 -23.35
C LYS A 112 26.71 2.74 -24.63
N LYS A 113 26.90 2.07 -25.77
CA LYS A 113 26.32 2.47 -27.05
C LYS A 113 24.79 2.52 -26.97
N PHE A 114 24.16 1.47 -26.46
CA PHE A 114 22.71 1.42 -26.30
C PHE A 114 22.19 2.53 -25.40
N PHE A 115 22.87 2.82 -24.28
CA PHE A 115 22.50 3.92 -23.39
C PHE A 115 22.59 5.29 -24.06
N LEU A 116 23.64 5.54 -24.85
CA LEU A 116 23.81 6.81 -25.59
C LEU A 116 22.75 7.00 -26.70
N GLU A 117 22.16 5.91 -27.20
CA GLU A 117 21.06 5.96 -28.18
C GLU A 117 19.69 6.24 -27.53
N GLN A 118 19.57 6.25 -26.20
CA GLN A 118 18.29 6.49 -25.49
C GLN A 118 18.11 7.93 -25.00
N ILE A 119 19.13 8.78 -25.15
CA ILE A 119 19.15 10.20 -24.76
C ILE A 119 18.93 11.03 -26.02
#